data_AF-A0A183U907-F1
#
_entry.id   AF-A0A183U907-F1
#
_cell.length_a   1.000
_cell.length_b   1.000
_cell.length_c   1.000
_cell.angle_alpha   90.00
_cell.angle_beta   90.00
_cell.angle_gamma   90.00
#
_symmetry.space_group_name_H-M   'P 1'
#
loop_
_entity.id
_entity.type
_entity.pdbx_description
1 polymer ?
#
loop_
_entity_poly.entity_id
_entity_poly.type
_entity_poly.pdbx_seq_one_letter_code
_entity_poly.pdbx_strand_id
1 'polypeptide(L)'
;MKGGSVLRPVFFEFPDDKNTHDLGYQFMWGSAVMVVPAVYPGQNTVSGYLPTGAIWYSLRETEYGQLVQGGHQEFSARIDELPPVFLKGGTIISRQRPNTTTTASRMNPFEIIIALGE
;
A
#
# COMPACT_ATOMS: atom_id res chain seq x y z
N MET A 1 -6.47 4.51 23.56
CA MET A 1 -5.85 4.76 22.25
C MET A 1 -4.35 4.62 22.42
N LYS A 2 -3.67 3.81 21.59
CA LYS A 2 -2.20 3.76 21.57
C LYS A 2 -1.72 4.88 20.63
N GLY A 3 -0.67 5.62 20.98
CA GLY A 3 -0.16 6.78 20.23
C GLY A 3 0.57 6.43 18.92
N GLY A 4 0.03 5.50 18.14
CA GLY A 4 0.59 5.11 16.85
C GLY A 4 0.35 6.16 15.77
N SER A 5 1.17 6.13 14.72
CA SER A 5 1.07 7.02 13.55
C SER A 5 0.06 6.50 12.52
N VAL A 6 -0.70 7.38 11.87
CA VAL A 6 -1.63 6.98 10.80
C VAL A 6 -0.86 6.77 9.50
N LEU A 7 -0.16 7.80 9.04
CA LEU A 7 0.84 7.70 7.97
C LEU A 7 2.21 7.58 8.63
N ARG A 8 3.03 6.63 8.17
CA ARG A 8 4.35 6.38 8.77
C ARG A 8 5.41 6.05 7.72
N PRO A 9 6.66 6.47 7.96
CA PRO A 9 7.80 6.01 7.15
C PRO A 9 7.90 4.49 7.17
N VAL A 10 8.40 3.90 6.09
CA VAL A 10 8.49 2.44 5.95
C VAL A 10 9.38 1.82 7.04
N PHE A 11 10.46 2.51 7.43
CA PHE A 11 11.37 2.03 8.47
C PHE A 11 10.74 1.88 9.87
N PHE A 12 9.56 2.46 10.13
CA PHE A 12 8.83 2.21 11.39
C PHE A 12 8.33 0.76 11.47
N GLU A 13 7.99 0.15 10.33
CA GLU A 13 7.52 -1.24 10.25
C GLU A 13 8.67 -2.22 9.98
N PHE A 14 9.76 -1.74 9.39
CA PHE A 14 10.91 -2.55 8.98
C PHE A 14 12.22 -1.91 9.44
N PRO A 15 12.45 -1.74 10.76
CA PRO A 15 13.59 -1.00 11.28
C PRO A 15 14.94 -1.65 10.94
N ASP A 16 14.96 -2.98 10.82
CA ASP A 16 16.17 -3.76 10.52
C ASP A 16 16.55 -3.75 9.03
N ASP A 17 15.63 -3.33 8.16
CA ASP A 17 15.88 -3.21 6.72
C ASP A 17 16.43 -1.83 6.39
N LYS A 18 17.75 -1.74 6.22
CA LYS A 18 18.47 -0.49 5.92
C LYS A 18 17.99 0.19 4.64
N ASN A 19 17.44 -0.55 3.68
CA ASN A 19 16.91 0.05 2.44
C ASN A 19 15.71 0.95 2.71
N THR A 20 15.07 0.83 3.88
CA THR A 20 13.88 1.61 4.24
C THR A 20 14.19 2.97 4.87
N HIS A 21 15.44 3.19 5.27
CA HIS A 21 15.85 4.38 6.04
C HIS A 21 15.93 5.64 5.17
N ASP A 22 16.31 5.48 3.89
CA ASP A 22 16.44 6.58 2.92
C ASP A 22 15.20 6.73 2.02
N LEU A 23 14.10 6.01 2.29
CA LEU A 23 12.86 6.14 1.53
C LEU A 23 12.14 7.45 1.89
N GLY A 24 12.07 8.37 0.93
CA GLY A 24 11.47 9.70 1.13
C GLY A 24 10.02 9.85 0.70
N TYR A 25 9.58 9.18 -0.38
CA TYR A 25 8.27 9.43 -1.00
C TYR A 25 7.24 8.35 -0.78
N GLN A 26 7.66 7.08 -0.60
CA GLN A 26 6.75 6.00 -0.25
C GLN A 26 6.51 5.91 1.25
N PHE A 27 5.33 5.46 1.63
CA PHE A 27 4.93 5.41 3.04
C PHE A 27 3.97 4.26 3.30
N MET A 28 3.83 3.92 4.58
CA MET A 28 2.82 2.99 5.06
C MET A 28 1.61 3.74 5.63
N TRP A 29 0.41 3.30 5.31
CA TRP A 29 -0.81 3.67 6.02
C TRP A 29 -1.13 2.58 7.06
N GLY A 30 -0.96 2.95 8.32
CA GLY A 30 -0.91 2.00 9.42
C GLY A 30 0.27 1.05 9.22
N SER A 31 0.06 -0.23 9.54
CA SER A 31 1.05 -1.30 9.38
C SER A 31 0.80 -2.19 8.17
N ALA A 32 -0.24 -1.91 7.38
CA ALA A 32 -0.78 -2.86 6.40
C ALA A 32 -0.66 -2.40 4.95
N VAL A 33 -0.83 -1.12 4.65
CA VAL A 33 -0.91 -0.64 3.27
C VAL A 33 0.34 0.15 2.90
N MET A 34 1.06 -0.27 1.87
CA MET A 34 2.17 0.47 1.26
C MET A 34 1.67 1.31 0.09
N VAL A 35 2.09 2.57 0.02
CA VAL A 35 1.79 3.48 -1.10
C VAL A 35 3.09 3.99 -1.69
N VAL A 36 3.27 3.86 -3.00
CA VAL A 36 4.43 4.37 -3.75
C VAL A 36 3.93 5.39 -4.79
N PRO A 37 3.84 6.68 -4.45
CA PRO A 37 3.28 7.70 -5.34
C PRO A 37 4.32 8.20 -6.36
N ALA A 38 3.89 8.49 -7.59
CA ALA A 38 4.65 9.34 -8.52
C ALA A 38 4.50 10.81 -8.08
N VAL A 39 5.62 11.50 -7.89
CA VAL A 39 5.65 12.85 -7.29
C VAL A 39 6.19 13.93 -8.24
N TYR A 40 6.74 13.55 -9.39
CA TYR A 40 7.25 14.49 -10.39
C TYR A 40 6.35 14.55 -11.63
N PRO A 41 6.25 15.72 -12.29
CA PRO A 41 5.45 15.87 -13.51
C PRO A 41 5.93 14.96 -14.65
N GLY A 42 4.97 14.37 -15.37
CA GLY A 42 5.25 13.56 -16.57
C GLY A 42 5.78 12.15 -16.28
N GLN A 43 5.82 11.71 -15.02
CA GLN A 43 6.15 10.34 -14.67
C GLN A 43 5.01 9.38 -15.07
N ASN A 44 5.36 8.33 -15.82
CA ASN A 44 4.48 7.19 -16.09
C ASN A 44 4.92 5.92 -15.36
N THR A 45 6.09 5.97 -14.72
CA THR A 45 6.63 4.91 -13.87
C THR A 45 7.22 5.52 -12.61
N VAL A 46 7.27 4.74 -11.54
CA VAL A 46 7.88 5.13 -10.28
C VAL A 46 8.70 3.97 -9.71
N SER A 47 9.89 4.30 -9.23
CA SER A 47 10.74 3.36 -8.48
C SER A 47 10.23 3.24 -7.04
N GLY A 48 10.01 2.02 -6.58
CA GLY A 48 9.64 1.75 -5.20
C GLY A 48 10.37 0.54 -4.63
N TYR A 49 10.48 0.51 -3.31
CA TYR A 49 11.06 -0.60 -2.56
C TYR A 49 9.99 -1.30 -1.73
N LEU A 50 9.82 -2.60 -1.93
CA LEU A 50 8.99 -3.44 -1.08
C LEU A 50 9.89 -4.28 -0.16
N PRO A 51 9.84 -4.09 1.17
CA PRO A 51 10.65 -4.88 2.10
C PRO A 51 10.51 -6.39 1.87
N THR A 52 11.63 -7.09 1.73
CA THR A 52 11.66 -8.52 1.38
C THR A 52 11.26 -9.44 2.54
N GLY A 53 11.26 -8.93 3.78
CA GLY A 53 10.78 -9.65 4.97
C GLY A 53 9.25 -9.71 5.10
N ALA A 54 8.50 -9.40 4.03
CA ALA A 54 7.05 -9.50 4.01
C ALA A 54 6.53 -9.94 2.63
N ILE A 55 5.37 -10.57 2.62
CA ILE A 55 4.58 -10.82 1.41
C ILE A 55 3.82 -9.55 1.05
N TRP A 56 3.72 -9.25 -0.25
CA TRP A 56 2.99 -8.10 -0.76
C TRP A 56 1.95 -8.53 -1.80
N TYR A 57 0.75 -7.97 -1.69
CA TYR A 57 -0.33 -8.16 -2.64
C TYR A 57 -0.70 -6.84 -3.31
N SER A 58 -0.89 -6.82 -4.62
CA SER A 58 -1.31 -5.60 -5.33
C SER A 58 -2.78 -5.27 -5.03
N LEU A 59 -3.05 -3.99 -4.74
CA LEU A 59 -4.42 -3.46 -4.63
C LEU A 59 -4.86 -2.72 -5.90
N ARG A 60 -4.05 -2.74 -6.97
CA ARG A 60 -4.42 -2.18 -8.28
C ARG A 60 -5.43 -3.08 -8.99
N GLU A 61 -6.37 -2.49 -9.72
CA GLU A 61 -7.47 -3.23 -10.36
C GLU A 61 -6.98 -4.31 -11.34
N THR A 62 -5.94 -4.02 -12.12
CA THR A 62 -5.39 -4.94 -13.14
C THR A 62 -4.70 -6.17 -12.55
N GLU A 63 -4.22 -6.08 -11.32
CA GLU A 63 -3.38 -7.08 -10.65
C GLU A 63 -3.93 -7.41 -9.25
N TYR A 64 -5.22 -7.17 -9.03
CA TYR A 64 -5.79 -7.18 -7.69
C TYR A 64 -5.60 -8.54 -7.01
N GLY A 65 -4.98 -8.54 -5.83
CA GLY A 65 -4.69 -9.74 -5.05
C GLY A 65 -3.55 -10.60 -5.58
N GLN A 66 -2.85 -10.18 -6.64
CA GLN A 66 -1.66 -10.88 -7.12
C GLN A 66 -0.47 -10.61 -6.20
N LEU A 67 0.38 -11.62 -6.03
CA LEU A 67 1.65 -11.51 -5.32
C LEU A 67 2.60 -10.59 -6.07
N VAL A 68 3.28 -9.73 -5.31
CA VAL A 68 4.27 -8.79 -5.81
C VAL A 68 5.60 -9.10 -5.15
N GLN A 69 6.66 -9.15 -5.96
CA GLN A 69 8.00 -9.46 -5.48
C GLN A 69 8.49 -8.33 -4.54
N GLY A 70 9.18 -8.72 -3.47
CA GLY A 70 9.95 -7.79 -2.65
C GLY A 70 11.23 -7.32 -3.35
N GLY A 71 11.75 -6.18 -2.91
CA GLY A 71 12.95 -5.52 -3.44
C GLY A 71 12.64 -4.18 -4.12
N HIS A 72 13.68 -3.60 -4.73
CA HIS A 72 13.55 -2.42 -5.58
C HIS A 72 12.98 -2.83 -6.93
N GLN A 73 11.94 -2.14 -7.37
CA GLN A 73 11.33 -2.37 -8.67
C GLN A 73 10.63 -1.13 -9.21
N GLU A 74 10.50 -1.07 -10.53
CA GLU A 74 9.73 -0.05 -11.23
C GLU A 74 8.27 -0.48 -11.32
N PHE A 75 7.37 0.45 -11.03
CA PHE A 75 5.94 0.26 -11.17
C PHE A 75 5.35 1.23 -12.16
N SER A 76 4.32 0.80 -12.87
CA SER A 76 3.48 1.71 -13.64
C SER A 76 2.80 2.71 -12.70
N ALA A 77 2.82 3.98 -13.08
CA ALA A 77 2.21 5.10 -12.37
C ALA A 77 1.63 6.12 -13.36
N ARG A 78 0.90 5.61 -14.37
CA ARG A 78 0.23 6.46 -15.37
C ARG A 78 -0.88 7.28 -14.70
N ILE A 79 -1.25 8.39 -15.32
CA ILE A 79 -2.25 9.30 -14.74
C ILE A 79 -3.68 8.73 -14.73
N ASP A 80 -3.94 7.75 -15.60
CA ASP A 80 -5.24 7.10 -15.79
C ASP A 80 -5.41 5.82 -14.97
N GLU A 81 -4.47 5.50 -14.08
CA GLU A 81 -4.52 4.32 -13.22
C GLU A 81 -4.29 4.65 -11.76
N LEU A 82 -4.67 3.72 -10.88
CA LEU A 82 -4.38 3.85 -9.46
C LEU A 82 -2.85 3.79 -9.25
N PRO A 83 -2.26 4.70 -8.47
CA PRO A 83 -0.85 4.61 -8.08
C PRO A 83 -0.53 3.24 -7.47
N PRO A 84 0.73 2.81 -7.48
CA PRO A 84 1.15 1.57 -6.83
C PRO A 84 0.76 1.55 -5.34
N VAL A 85 -0.17 0.66 -5.00
CA VAL A 85 -0.63 0.42 -3.64
C VAL A 85 -0.61 -1.09 -3.38
N PHE A 86 -0.03 -1.48 -2.25
CA PHE A 86 0.18 -2.87 -1.88
C PHE A 86 -0.33 -3.15 -0.47
N LEU A 87 -0.86 -4.35 -0.27
CA LEU A 87 -1.28 -4.86 1.03
C LEU A 87 -0.24 -5.86 1.54
N LYS A 88 0.23 -5.65 2.77
CA LYS A 88 1.16 -6.54 3.47
C LYS A 88 0.45 -7.83 3.86
N GLY A 89 1.06 -8.98 3.58
CA GLY A 89 0.62 -10.28 4.05
C GLY A 89 0.59 -10.38 5.57
N GLY A 90 -0.28 -11.25 6.09
CA GLY A 90 -0.54 -11.39 7.53
C GLY A 90 -1.41 -10.26 8.10
N THR A 91 -2.06 -9.46 7.26
CA THR A 91 -2.93 -8.37 7.69
C THR A 91 -4.37 -8.57 7.22
N ILE A 92 -5.30 -8.05 8.03
CA ILE A 92 -6.72 -8.04 7.72
C ILE A 92 -7.14 -6.57 7.70
N ILE A 93 -7.77 -6.15 6.61
CA ILE A 93 -8.32 -4.80 6.48
C ILE A 93 -9.82 -4.87 6.21
N SER A 94 -10.58 -3.97 6.84
CA SER A 94 -11.97 -3.74 6.49
C SER A 94 -12.05 -2.64 5.45
N ARG A 95 -12.85 -2.85 4.41
CA ARG A 95 -13.24 -1.80 3.48
C ARG A 95 -14.75 -1.77 3.32
N GLN A 96 -15.25 -0.74 2.66
CA GLN A 96 -16.66 -0.57 2.37
C GLN A 96 -16.78 -0.09 0.93
N ARG A 97 -17.82 -0.55 0.22
CA ARG A 97 -18.06 -0.13 -1.17
C ARG A 97 -18.18 1.40 -1.24
N PRO A 98 -17.48 2.08 -2.15
CA PRO A 98 -17.55 3.54 -2.25
C PRO A 98 -18.94 4.01 -2.70
N ASN A 99 -19.28 5.25 -2.34
CA ASN A 99 -20.46 5.96 -2.80
C ASN A 99 -20.14 7.47 -2.88
N THR A 100 -21.03 8.29 -3.43
CA THR A 100 -20.79 9.73 -3.67
C THR A 100 -20.56 10.54 -2.39
N THR A 101 -21.04 10.06 -1.24
CA THR A 101 -20.81 10.66 0.08
C THR A 101 -20.52 9.60 1.12
N THR A 102 -19.87 9.99 2.22
CA THR A 102 -19.65 9.09 3.36
C THR A 102 -20.96 8.68 4.03
N THR A 103 -21.98 9.54 4.04
CA THR A 103 -23.33 9.18 4.53
C THR A 103 -23.91 8.00 3.75
N ALA A 104 -23.81 8.05 2.42
CA ALA A 104 -24.30 6.97 1.56
C ALA A 104 -23.39 5.74 1.61
N SER A 105 -22.06 5.91 1.67
CA SER A 105 -21.12 4.77 1.71
C SER A 105 -21.28 3.96 2.99
N ARG A 106 -21.58 4.61 4.12
CA ARG A 106 -21.79 3.95 5.43
C ARG A 106 -22.98 3.00 5.46
N MET A 107 -23.91 3.12 4.51
CA MET A 107 -25.05 2.21 4.36
C MET A 107 -24.72 0.97 3.53
N ASN A 108 -23.57 0.95 2.84
CA ASN A 108 -23.15 -0.21 2.05
C ASN A 108 -22.64 -1.33 2.97
N PRO A 109 -22.67 -2.60 2.54
CA PRO A 109 -22.05 -3.70 3.27
C PRO A 109 -20.54 -3.48 3.48
N PHE A 110 -20.03 -3.93 4.63
CA PHE A 110 -18.60 -4.04 4.86
C PHE A 110 -18.03 -5.26 4.13
N GLU A 111 -16.81 -5.11 3.66
CA GLU A 111 -16.00 -6.18 3.09
C GLU A 111 -14.74 -6.34 3.94
N ILE A 112 -14.31 -7.59 4.13
CA ILE A 112 -13.07 -7.91 4.82
C ILE A 112 -12.10 -8.48 3.78
N ILE A 113 -10.91 -7.90 3.71
CA ILE A 113 -9.82 -8.43 2.90
C ILE A 113 -8.82 -9.08 3.85
N ILE A 114 -8.53 -10.36 3.59
CA ILE A 114 -7.56 -11.15 4.35
C ILE A 114 -6.36 -11.37 3.44
N ALA A 115 -5.25 -10.69 3.71
CA ALA A 115 -3.97 -10.95 3.05
C ALA A 115 -3.25 -12.03 3.85
N LEU A 116 -3.16 -13.24 3.29
CA LEU A 116 -2.49 -14.35 3.94
C LEU A 116 -1.00 -14.03 4.16
N GLY A 117 -0.48 -14.45 5.31
CA GLY A 117 0.95 -14.38 5.62
C GLY A 117 1.60 -15.75 5.41
N GLU A 118 2.91 -15.82 5.69
CA GLU A 118 3.60 -17.11 5.91
C GLU A 118 3.14 -17.77 7.22
#